data_AF-A0AAD4CHL6-F1
#
_entry.id   AF-A0AAD4CHL6-F1
#
_cell.length_a   1.000
_cell.length_b   1.000
_cell.length_c   1.000
_cell.angle_alpha   90.00
_cell.angle_beta   90.00
_cell.angle_gamma   90.00
#
_symmetry.space_group_name_H-M   'P 1'
#
loop_
_entity.id
_entity.type
_entity.pdbx_description
1 polymer ?
#
loop_
_entity_poly.entity_id
_entity_poly.type
_entity_poly.pdbx_seq_one_letter_code
_entity_poly.pdbx_strand_id
1 'polypeptide(L)'
;MHSHLHTPQNANCEEIMTALDECHARGFFHKAIGSCNDIKREVNKCLSAERFERAKRNRDQARQSRKRIEQIWADEKALENGWNSNSPSNSGEAAQK
;
A
#
# COMPACT_ATOMS: atom_id res chain seq x y z
N MET A 1 18.82 -14.99 -12.44
CA MET A 1 18.29 -15.05 -11.07
C MET A 1 16.80 -14.93 -11.23
N HIS A 2 16.05 -16.00 -10.99
CA HIS A 2 14.59 -15.93 -11.00
C HIS A 2 14.14 -15.63 -9.57
N SER A 3 14.27 -14.36 -9.16
CA SER A 3 13.34 -13.85 -8.14
C SER A 3 11.94 -14.01 -8.71
N HIS A 4 10.94 -14.30 -7.88
CA HIS A 4 9.53 -14.39 -8.24
C HIS A 4 9.07 -13.11 -8.94
N LEU A 5 9.33 -13.04 -10.24
CA LEU A 5 9.10 -11.90 -11.12
C LEU A 5 7.70 -12.05 -11.73
N HIS A 6 7.26 -13.30 -11.96
CA HIS A 6 5.88 -13.66 -12.30
C HIS A 6 4.97 -13.61 -11.07
N THR A 7 4.77 -12.41 -10.54
CA THR A 7 3.62 -12.15 -9.67
C THR A 7 2.62 -11.30 -10.45
N PRO A 8 1.31 -11.42 -10.18
CA PRO A 8 0.30 -10.65 -10.92
C PRO A 8 0.51 -9.13 -10.80
N GLN A 9 1.29 -8.68 -9.81
CA GLN A 9 1.64 -7.27 -9.63
C GLN A 9 2.75 -6.77 -10.57
N ASN A 10 3.48 -7.65 -11.26
CA ASN A 10 4.55 -7.28 -12.20
C ASN A 10 4.24 -7.72 -13.64
N ALA A 11 2.99 -8.10 -13.94
CA ALA A 11 2.58 -8.53 -15.28
C ALA A 11 2.89 -7.46 -16.35
N ASN A 12 2.81 -6.17 -15.99
CA ASN A 12 3.14 -5.05 -16.88
C ASN A 12 4.64 -4.96 -17.23
N CYS A 13 5.51 -5.66 -16.51
CA CYS A 13 6.96 -5.65 -16.76
C CYS A 13 7.46 -6.91 -17.48
N GLU A 14 6.54 -7.80 -17.90
CA GLU A 14 6.88 -9.08 -18.51
C GLU A 14 7.72 -8.92 -19.79
N GLU A 15 7.35 -8.00 -20.68
CA GLU A 15 8.06 -7.76 -21.95
C GLU A 15 9.54 -7.40 -21.74
N ILE A 16 9.84 -6.50 -20.80
CA ILE A 16 11.21 -6.06 -20.50
C ILE A 16 12.01 -7.19 -19.82
N MET A 17 11.32 -8.04 -19.06
CA MET A 17 11.92 -9.19 -18.40
C MET A 17 12.24 -10.30 -19.41
N THR A 18 11.36 -10.54 -20.39
CA THR A 18 11.65 -11.41 -21.54
C THR A 18 12.85 -10.91 -22.33
N ALA A 19 12.96 -9.60 -22.59
CA ALA A 19 14.14 -9.03 -23.26
C ALA A 19 15.44 -9.25 -22.47
N LEU A 20 15.39 -9.19 -21.14
CA LEU A 20 16.53 -9.49 -20.28
C LEU A 20 16.91 -10.97 -20.34
N ASP A 21 15.93 -11.86 -20.39
CA ASP A 21 16.14 -13.29 -20.49
C ASP A 21 16.71 -13.68 -21.86
N GLU A 22 16.24 -13.06 -22.94
CA GLU A 22 16.85 -13.19 -24.27
C GLU A 22 18.31 -12.73 -24.26
N CYS A 23 18.62 -11.62 -23.58
CA CYS A 23 20.01 -11.16 -23.46
C CYS A 23 20.88 -12.15 -22.68
N HIS A 24 20.34 -12.76 -21.61
CA HIS A 24 21.04 -13.81 -20.87
C HIS A 24 21.16 -15.12 -21.67
N ALA A 25 20.20 -15.43 -22.55
CA ALA A 25 20.22 -16.61 -23.42
C ALA A 25 21.34 -16.55 -24.47
N ARG A 26 21.87 -15.36 -24.78
CA ARG A 26 23.03 -15.18 -25.68
C ARG A 26 24.32 -15.79 -25.12
N GLY A 27 24.38 -16.07 -23.82
CA GLY A 27 25.46 -16.82 -23.21
C GLY A 27 25.95 -16.25 -21.88
N PHE A 28 26.69 -17.09 -21.15
CA PHE A 28 27.18 -16.76 -19.81
C PHE A 28 28.08 -15.52 -19.77
N PHE A 29 28.91 -15.31 -20.79
CA PHE A 29 29.80 -14.14 -20.85
C PHE A 29 29.03 -12.83 -20.91
N HIS A 30 27.97 -12.72 -21.72
CA HIS A 30 27.13 -11.51 -21.79
C HIS A 30 26.53 -11.14 -20.43
N LYS A 31 26.13 -12.14 -19.66
CA LYS A 31 25.63 -11.97 -18.29
C LYS A 31 26.74 -11.57 -17.32
N ALA A 32 27.91 -12.21 -17.41
CA ALA A 32 29.01 -12.02 -16.47
C ALA A 32 29.71 -10.67 -16.62
N ILE A 33 29.90 -10.19 -17.86
CA ILE A 33 30.59 -8.91 -18.14
C ILE A 33 29.66 -7.69 -18.08
N GLY A 34 28.36 -7.90 -17.84
CA GLY A 34 27.39 -6.80 -17.75
C GLY A 34 26.90 -6.26 -19.09
N SER A 35 27.01 -7.04 -20.17
CA SER A 35 26.50 -6.66 -21.51
C SER A 35 24.98 -6.43 -21.54
N CYS A 36 24.24 -6.97 -20.56
CA CYS A 36 22.78 -6.83 -20.43
C CYS A 36 22.36 -5.74 -19.42
N ASN A 37 23.28 -4.85 -18.99
CA ASN A 37 23.00 -3.90 -17.92
C ASN A 37 21.94 -2.85 -18.29
N ASP A 38 21.84 -2.44 -19.55
CA ASP A 38 20.86 -1.42 -19.96
C ASP A 38 19.44 -1.95 -19.84
N ILE A 39 19.20 -3.15 -20.37
CA ILE A 39 17.91 -3.86 -20.23
C ILE A 39 17.60 -4.10 -18.74
N LYS A 40 18.62 -4.45 -17.94
CA LYS A 40 18.46 -4.60 -16.49
C LYS A 40 18.04 -3.30 -15.80
N ARG A 41 18.50 -2.13 -16.26
CA ARG A 41 18.05 -0.83 -15.72
C ARG A 41 16.58 -0.59 -16.06
N GLU A 42 16.12 -0.98 -17.24
CA GLU A 42 14.72 -0.87 -17.64
C GLU A 42 13.81 -1.76 -16.79
N VAL A 43 14.22 -3.02 -16.55
CA VAL A 43 13.50 -3.92 -15.62
C VAL A 43 13.39 -3.29 -14.24
N ASN A 44 14.50 -2.76 -13.71
CA ASN A 44 14.50 -2.11 -12.40
C ASN A 44 13.59 -0.87 -12.36
N LYS A 45 13.56 -0.07 -13.43
CA LYS A 45 12.69 1.10 -13.54
C LYS A 45 11.22 0.69 -13.52
N CYS A 46 10.85 -0.33 -14.30
CA CYS A 46 9.49 -0.86 -14.35
C CYS A 46 9.04 -1.38 -12.97
N LEU A 47 9.83 -2.27 -12.35
CA LEU A 47 9.51 -2.84 -11.04
C LEU A 47 9.45 -1.78 -9.93
N SER A 48 10.27 -0.72 -10.04
CA SER A 48 10.23 0.40 -9.09
C SER A 48 8.95 1.22 -9.24
N ALA A 49 8.49 1.45 -10.48
CA ALA A 49 7.24 2.15 -10.75
C ALA A 49 6.04 1.37 -10.20
N GLU A 50 5.96 0.05 -10.45
CA GLU A 50 4.89 -0.80 -9.91
C GLU A 50 4.87 -0.82 -8.37
N ARG A 51 6.04 -0.89 -7.74
CA ARG A 51 6.16 -0.78 -6.28
C ARG A 51 5.66 0.57 -5.78
N PHE A 52 5.98 1.65 -6.48
CA PHE A 52 5.55 3.00 -6.13
C PHE A 52 4.03 3.15 -6.23
N GLU A 53 3.42 2.73 -7.34
CA GLU A 53 1.97 2.81 -7.54
C GLU A 53 1.22 1.96 -6.50
N ARG A 54 1.74 0.79 -6.15
CA ARG A 54 1.18 0.01 -5.04
C ARG A 54 1.29 0.73 -3.71
N ALA A 55 2.45 1.30 -3.39
CA ALA A 55 2.64 2.05 -2.16
C ALA A 55 1.70 3.25 -2.09
N LYS A 56 1.48 3.94 -3.21
CA LYS A 56 0.51 5.03 -3.34
C LYS A 56 -0.92 4.57 -3.08
N ARG A 57 -1.39 3.52 -3.76
CA ARG A 57 -2.72 2.93 -3.53
C ARG A 57 -2.95 2.55 -2.06
N ASN A 58 -1.96 1.90 -1.44
CA ASN A 58 -2.04 1.50 -0.03
C ASN A 58 -2.10 2.72 0.90
N ARG A 59 -1.31 3.77 0.62
CA ARG A 59 -1.36 5.03 1.38
C ARG A 59 -2.71 5.73 1.23
N ASP A 60 -3.25 5.77 0.02
CA ASP A 60 -4.54 6.42 -0.25
C ASP A 60 -5.69 5.67 0.42
N GLN A 61 -5.70 4.33 0.34
CA GLN A 61 -6.66 3.50 1.06
C GLN A 61 -6.56 3.70 2.57
N ALA A 62 -5.34 3.69 3.13
CA ALA A 62 -5.13 3.94 4.56
C ALA A 62 -5.64 5.33 4.98
N ARG A 63 -5.40 6.37 4.16
CA ARG A 63 -5.92 7.72 4.41
C ARG A 63 -7.44 7.76 4.37
N GLN A 64 -8.06 7.11 3.39
CA GLN A 64 -9.53 7.03 3.30
C GLN A 64 -10.13 6.30 4.49
N SER A 65 -9.56 5.16 4.89
CA SER A 65 -10.04 4.41 6.05
C SER A 65 -9.89 5.22 7.35
N ARG A 66 -8.77 5.93 7.53
CA ARG A 66 -8.58 6.84 8.68
C ARG A 66 -9.63 7.95 8.71
N LYS A 67 -9.88 8.61 7.57
CA LYS A 67 -10.93 9.65 7.46
C LYS A 67 -12.31 9.11 7.82
N ARG A 68 -12.66 7.90 7.36
CA ARG A 68 -13.96 7.27 7.69
C ARG A 68 -14.09 7.00 9.19
N ILE A 69 -13.04 6.45 9.82
CA ILE A 69 -13.05 6.16 11.27
C ILE A 69 -13.14 7.47 12.07
N GLU A 70 -12.39 8.50 11.67
CA GLU A 70 -12.43 9.82 12.32
C GLU A 70 -13.81 10.47 12.21
N GLN A 71 -14.48 10.36 11.06
CA GLN A 71 -15.86 10.82 10.89
C GLN A 71 -16.83 10.08 11.81
N ILE A 72 -16.76 8.74 11.87
CA ILE A 72 -17.62 7.93 12.74
C ILE A 72 -17.41 8.32 14.22
N TRP A 73 -16.16 8.45 14.67
CA TRP A 73 -15.87 8.86 16.05
C TRP A 73 -16.29 10.30 16.36
N ALA A 74 -16.22 11.21 15.38
CA ALA A 74 -16.70 12.58 15.54
C ALA A 74 -18.24 12.61 15.66
N ASP A 75 -18.93 11.83 14.85
CA ASP A 75 -20.40 11.71 14.87
C ASP A 75 -20.88 11.07 16.18
N GLU A 76 -20.24 9.99 16.64
CA GLU A 76 -20.52 9.35 17.94
C GLU A 76 -20.35 10.33 19.09
N LYS A 77 -19.23 11.07 19.13
CA LYS A 77 -18.98 12.09 20.16
C LYS A 77 -20.00 13.22 20.11
N ALA A 78 -20.43 13.65 18.93
CA ALA A 78 -21.46 14.68 18.78
C ALA A 78 -22.82 14.20 19.30
N LEU A 79 -23.18 12.95 19.02
CA LEU A 79 -24.39 12.32 19.54
C LEU A 79 -24.35 12.15 21.07
N GLU A 80 -23.23 11.68 21.62
CA GLU A 80 -23.01 11.56 23.08
C GLU A 80 -23.12 12.92 23.78
N ASN A 81 -22.48 13.97 23.22
CA ASN A 81 -22.57 15.31 23.77
C ASN A 81 -24.00 15.88 23.71
N GLY A 82 -24.75 15.61 22.63
CA GLY A 82 -26.15 16.01 22.50
C GLY A 82 -27.09 15.28 23.46
N TRP A 83 -26.84 13.99 23.74
CA TRP A 83 -27.54 13.23 24.77
C TRP A 83 -27.26 13.80 26.17
N ASN A 84 -25.99 14.04 26.50
CA ASN A 84 -25.59 14.57 27.81
C ASN A 84 -26.20 15.95 28.11
N SER A 85 -26.45 16.78 27.10
CA SER A 85 -27.11 18.09 27.28
C SER A 85 -28.62 18.02 27.55
N ASN A 86 -29.28 16.89 27.26
CA ASN A 86 -30.72 16.70 27.47
C ASN A 86 -31.06 15.69 28.58
N SER A 87 -30.07 15.15 29.30
CA SER A 87 -30.32 14.32 30.48
C SER A 87 -30.69 15.20 31.69
N PRO A 88 -31.85 14.98 32.34
CA PRO A 88 -32.11 15.60 33.63
C PRO A 88 -31.09 15.03 34.61
N SER A 89 -30.20 15.88 35.10
CA SER A 89 -29.23 15.56 36.14
C SER A 89 -29.96 15.13 37.40
N ASN A 90 -30.16 13.82 37.57
CA ASN A 90 -30.61 13.27 38.84
C ASN A 90 -29.40 13.14 39.78
N SER A 91 -29.05 14.25 40.42
CA SER A 91 -28.21 14.28 41.61
C SER A 91 -29.00 13.69 42.77
N GLY A 92 -28.98 12.36 42.88
CA GLY A 92 -29.55 11.60 43.99
C GLY A 92 -28.49 10.67 44.56
N GLU A 93 -27.58 11.24 45.33
CA GLU A 93 -26.54 10.55 46.09
C GLU A 93 -27.18 9.52 47.04
N ALA A 94 -26.78 8.26 46.86
CA ALA A 94 -27.28 7.13 47.62
C ALA A 94 -26.72 7.13 49.06
N ALA A 95 -27.64 7.08 50.01
CA ALA A 95 -27.59 6.35 51.28
C ALA A 95 -26.30 6.47 52.14
N GLN A 96 -26.39 7.28 53.21
CA GLN A 96 -25.64 7.06 54.44
C GLN A 96 -26.61 7.09 55.64
N LYS A 97 -27.06 5.92 56.08
CA LYS A 97 -27.31 5.57 57.50
C LYS A 97 -27.60 4.09 57.67
#